data_AF-B1Y9U9-F1
#
_entry.id   AF-B1Y9U9-F1
#
_cell.length_a   1.000
_cell.length_b   1.000
_cell.length_c   1.000
_cell.angle_alpha   90.00
_cell.angle_beta   90.00
_cell.angle_gamma   90.00
#
_symmetry.space_group_name_H-M   'P 1'
#
loop_
_entity.id
_entity.type
_entity.pdbx_description
1 polymer ?
#
loop_
_entity_poly.entity_id
_entity_poly.type
_entity_poly.pdbx_seq_one_letter_code
_entity_poly.pdbx_strand_id
1 'polypeptide(L)'
;MRELLRHKIREALEKSDYRALARLCLEVLNAEGWLDCWRKMEGVVQRSGEYVLAKFLASAYALAQDEIYTILSPATREFLARDVVVCLEKTTQVLELLSSQEASGDIRGRGGV
;
A
#
# COMPACT_ATOMS: atom_id res chain seq x y z
N MET A 1 12.23 5.18 -6.95
CA MET A 1 11.23 4.27 -6.32
C MET A 1 9.82 4.48 -6.88
N ARG A 2 9.23 5.69 -6.79
CA ARG A 2 7.90 6.01 -7.33
C ARG A 2 7.68 5.68 -8.81
N GLU A 3 8.66 5.95 -9.68
CA GLU A 3 8.53 5.68 -11.11
C GLU A 3 8.44 4.18 -11.43
N LEU A 4 9.25 3.37 -10.74
CA LEU A 4 9.19 1.91 -10.85
C LEU A 4 7.84 1.38 -10.36
N LEU A 5 7.33 1.88 -9.23
CA LEU A 5 6.01 1.49 -8.72
C LEU A 5 4.90 1.86 -9.73
N ARG A 6 4.92 3.07 -10.28
CA ARG A 6 3.95 3.49 -11.31
C ARG A 6 4.01 2.63 -12.56
N HIS A 7 5.21 2.23 -13.00
CA HIS A 7 5.39 1.31 -14.11
C HIS A 7 4.75 -0.05 -13.80
N LYS A 8 5.04 -0.64 -12.63
CA LYS A 8 4.47 -1.92 -12.20
C LYS A 8 2.95 -1.88 -12.07
N ILE A 9 2.39 -0.79 -11.54
CA ILE A 9 0.94 -0.56 -11.47
C ILE A 9 0.34 -0.57 -12.87
N ARG A 10 0.93 0.20 -13.80
CA ARG A 10 0.44 0.28 -15.19
C ARG A 10 0.47 -1.08 -15.88
N GLU A 11 1.58 -1.79 -15.77
CA GLU A 11 1.75 -3.12 -16.36
C GLU A 11 0.70 -4.12 -15.83
N ALA A 12 0.45 -4.12 -14.52
CA ALA A 12 -0.57 -4.98 -13.92
C ALA A 12 -1.99 -4.62 -14.40
N LEU A 13 -2.29 -3.34 -14.55
CA LEU A 13 -3.59 -2.87 -15.07
C LEU A 13 -3.79 -3.21 -16.55
N GLU A 14 -2.77 -3.04 -17.39
CA GLU A 14 -2.82 -3.37 -18.82
C GLU A 14 -3.08 -4.86 -19.07
N LYS A 15 -2.56 -5.72 -18.18
CA LYS A 15 -2.77 -7.18 -18.22
C LYS A 15 -4.02 -7.64 -17.47
N SER A 16 -4.75 -6.72 -16.83
CA SER A 16 -5.82 -7.04 -15.87
C SER A 16 -5.38 -8.03 -14.78
N ASP A 17 -4.09 -8.01 -14.41
CA ASP A 17 -3.51 -8.86 -13.38
C ASP A 17 -3.66 -8.19 -12.01
N TYR A 18 -4.88 -8.22 -11.49
CA TYR A 18 -5.22 -7.60 -10.21
C TYR A 18 -4.56 -8.31 -9.00
N ARG A 19 -4.11 -9.55 -9.17
CA ARG A 19 -3.34 -10.28 -8.16
C ARG A 19 -1.92 -9.74 -8.07
N ALA A 20 -1.26 -9.53 -9.21
CA ALA A 20 0.03 -8.85 -9.25
C ALA A 20 -0.07 -7.44 -8.68
N LEU A 21 -1.14 -6.70 -9.03
CA LEU A 21 -1.40 -5.37 -8.47
C LEU A 21 -1.51 -5.41 -6.94
N ALA A 22 -2.28 -6.34 -6.37
CA ALA A 22 -2.43 -6.49 -4.92
C ALA A 22 -1.11 -6.83 -4.22
N ARG A 23 -0.25 -7.64 -4.84
CA ARG A 23 1.07 -8.00 -4.29
C ARG A 23 2.02 -6.81 -4.16
N LEU A 24 1.83 -5.75 -4.96
CA LEU A 24 2.62 -4.53 -4.81
C LEU A 24 2.44 -3.87 -3.44
N CYS A 25 1.33 -4.12 -2.72
CA CYS A 25 1.17 -3.60 -1.37
C CYS A 25 2.19 -4.23 -0.40
N LEU A 26 2.55 -5.50 -0.61
CA LEU A 26 3.61 -6.16 0.16
C LEU A 26 4.96 -5.51 -0.16
N GLU A 27 5.24 -5.23 -1.44
CA GLU A 27 6.49 -4.58 -1.84
C GLU A 27 6.62 -3.16 -1.25
N VAL A 28 5.56 -2.35 -1.34
CA VAL A 28 5.55 -0.96 -0.84
C VAL A 28 5.80 -0.90 0.66
N LEU A 29 5.21 -1.82 1.42
CA LEU A 29 5.42 -1.92 2.87
C LEU A 29 6.63 -2.78 3.24
N ASN A 30 7.39 -3.27 2.26
CA ASN A 30 8.49 -4.21 2.46
C ASN A 30 8.09 -5.37 3.40
N ALA A 31 6.93 -5.97 3.17
CA ALA A 31 6.32 -6.98 4.03
C ALA A 31 6.57 -8.40 3.51
N GLU A 32 6.87 -9.32 4.44
CA GLU A 32 7.14 -10.73 4.11
C GLU A 32 5.87 -11.54 3.82
N GLY A 33 4.71 -11.01 4.20
CA GLY A 33 3.41 -11.64 3.98
C GLY A 33 2.27 -10.74 4.46
N TRP A 34 1.03 -11.21 4.29
CA TRP A 34 -0.16 -10.41 4.56
C TRP A 34 -0.31 -9.99 6.02
N LEU A 35 0.01 -10.87 6.98
CA LEU A 35 -0.05 -10.50 8.41
C LEU A 35 0.95 -9.41 8.77
N ASP A 36 2.17 -9.51 8.24
CA ASP A 36 3.19 -8.47 8.44
C ASP A 36 2.80 -7.16 7.73
N CYS A 37 2.21 -7.27 6.54
CA CYS A 37 1.67 -6.13 5.79
C CYS A 37 0.60 -5.37 6.58
N TRP A 38 -0.34 -6.09 7.19
CA TRP A 38 -1.35 -5.52 8.09
C TRP A 38 -0.72 -4.83 9.30
N ARG A 39 0.27 -5.46 9.95
CA ARG A 39 0.98 -4.87 11.09
C ARG A 39 1.68 -3.56 10.69
N LYS A 40 2.36 -3.53 9.54
CA LYS A 40 3.06 -2.35 9.05
C LYS A 40 2.09 -1.25 8.64
N MET A 41 1.00 -1.60 7.94
CA MET A 41 -0.06 -0.66 7.61
C MET A 41 -0.68 -0.04 8.86
N GLU A 42 -0.89 -0.82 9.91
CA GLU A 42 -1.41 -0.30 11.19
C GLU A 42 -0.49 0.79 11.75
N GLY A 43 0.83 0.57 11.73
CA GLY A 43 1.80 1.60 12.09
C GLY A 43 1.72 2.85 11.21
N VAL A 44 1.49 2.70 9.91
CA VAL A 44 1.32 3.82 8.97
C VAL A 44 0.06 4.62 9.29
N VAL A 45 -1.10 3.96 9.45
CA VAL A 45 -2.38 4.67 9.67
C VAL A 45 -2.43 5.32 11.05
N GLN A 46 -1.86 4.71 12.09
CA GLN A 46 -1.79 5.32 13.42
C GLN A 46 -0.95 6.61 13.41
N ARG A 47 0.18 6.58 12.71
CA ARG A 47 1.11 7.74 12.65
C ARG A 47 0.60 8.86 11.74
N SER A 48 -0.13 8.52 10.69
CA SER A 48 -0.60 9.50 9.69
C SER A 48 -2.02 9.98 9.90
N GLY A 49 -2.86 9.22 10.61
CA GLY A 49 -4.31 9.44 10.70
C GLY A 49 -5.09 8.97 9.47
N GLU A 50 -4.42 8.40 8.45
CA GLU A 50 -5.03 8.01 7.18
C GLU A 50 -5.66 6.60 7.23
N TYR A 51 -6.64 6.41 8.11
CA TYR A 51 -7.28 5.10 8.35
C TYR A 51 -7.96 4.48 7.12
N VAL A 52 -8.28 5.28 6.10
CA VAL A 52 -8.82 4.78 4.83
C VAL A 52 -7.87 3.79 4.13
N LEU A 53 -6.56 3.89 4.38
CA LEU A 53 -5.56 2.97 3.82
C LEU A 53 -5.77 1.54 4.29
N ALA A 54 -6.26 1.32 5.51
CA ALA A 54 -6.58 -0.01 6.01
C ALA A 54 -7.74 -0.63 5.23
N LYS A 55 -8.75 0.16 4.84
CA LYS A 55 -9.84 -0.29 3.97
C LYS A 55 -9.31 -0.69 2.59
N PHE A 56 -8.45 0.13 1.99
CA PHE A 56 -7.90 -0.19 0.68
C PHE A 56 -6.94 -1.40 0.72
N LEU A 57 -6.24 -1.60 1.83
CA LEU A 57 -5.46 -2.81 2.05
C LEU A 57 -6.34 -4.06 2.13
N ALA A 58 -7.55 -3.97 2.70
CA ALA A 58 -8.52 -5.06 2.67
C ALA A 58 -8.92 -5.42 1.23
N SER A 59 -9.10 -4.44 0.35
CA SER A 59 -9.35 -4.67 -1.08
C SER A 59 -8.19 -5.41 -1.74
N ALA A 60 -6.94 -5.06 -1.41
CA ALA A 60 -5.75 -5.78 -1.89
C ALA A 60 -5.71 -7.22 -1.37
N TYR A 61 -5.96 -7.43 -0.08
CA TYR A 61 -6.02 -8.75 0.52
C TYR A 61 -7.07 -9.63 -0.16
N ALA A 62 -8.28 -9.12 -0.36
CA ALA A 62 -9.36 -9.83 -1.05
C ALA A 62 -8.96 -10.25 -2.48
N LEU A 63 -8.25 -9.39 -3.21
CA LEU A 63 -7.77 -9.71 -4.55
C LEU A 63 -6.62 -10.73 -4.55
N ALA A 64 -5.85 -10.82 -3.47
CA ALA A 64 -4.73 -11.74 -3.37
C ALA A 64 -5.09 -13.14 -2.88
N GLN A 65 -6.23 -13.30 -2.20
CA GLN A 65 -6.69 -14.61 -1.72
C GLN A 65 -7.48 -15.34 -2.79
N ASP A 66 -7.04 -16.55 -3.13
CA ASP A 66 -7.64 -17.37 -4.18
C ASP A 66 -9.12 -17.67 -3.95
N GLU A 67 -9.46 -18.03 -2.71
CA GLU A 67 -10.82 -18.35 -2.28
C GLU A 67 -11.78 -17.17 -2.49
N ILE A 68 -11.32 -15.95 -2.18
CA ILE A 68 -12.13 -14.75 -2.38
C ILE A 68 -12.16 -14.39 -3.86
N TYR A 69 -10.99 -14.29 -4.49
CA TYR A 69 -10.83 -13.85 -5.88
C TYR A 69 -11.73 -14.62 -6.84
N THR A 70 -11.78 -15.95 -6.72
CA THR A 70 -12.54 -16.84 -7.62
C THR A 70 -14.05 -16.63 -7.53
N ILE A 71 -14.58 -16.23 -6.38
CA ILE A 71 -16.01 -15.95 -6.16
C ILE A 71 -16.40 -14.57 -6.74
N LEU A 72 -15.48 -13.60 -6.72
CA LEU A 72 -15.77 -12.24 -7.18
C LEU A 72 -16.04 -12.17 -8.69
N SER A 73 -17.02 -11.37 -9.07
CA SER A 73 -17.26 -11.03 -10.48
C SER A 73 -16.08 -10.22 -11.06
N PRO A 74 -15.85 -10.24 -12.38
CA PRO A 74 -14.85 -9.38 -13.01
C PRO A 74 -15.01 -7.90 -12.65
N ALA A 75 -16.25 -7.39 -12.65
CA ALA A 75 -16.55 -6.00 -12.30
C ALA A 75 -16.19 -5.68 -10.84
N THR A 76 -16.44 -6.61 -9.91
CA THR A 76 -16.04 -6.44 -8.50
C THR A 76 -14.52 -6.46 -8.36
N ARG A 77 -13.81 -7.33 -9.08
CA ARG A 77 -12.35 -7.37 -9.06
C ARG A 77 -11.73 -6.06 -9.57
N GLU A 78 -12.26 -5.53 -10.68
CA GLU A 78 -11.83 -4.24 -11.22
C GLU A 78 -12.11 -3.10 -10.23
N PHE A 79 -13.29 -3.09 -9.61
CA PHE A 79 -13.64 -2.10 -8.60
C PHE A 79 -12.65 -2.12 -7.42
N LEU A 80 -12.34 -3.30 -6.87
CA LEU A 80 -11.34 -3.44 -5.82
C LEU A 80 -9.94 -3.06 -6.30
N ALA A 81 -9.58 -3.34 -7.56
CA ALA A 81 -8.27 -2.98 -8.10
C ALA A 81 -8.06 -1.47 -8.11
N ARG A 82 -9.11 -0.67 -8.33
CA ARG A 82 -9.05 0.81 -8.23
C ARG A 82 -8.71 1.25 -6.80
N ASP A 83 -9.30 0.62 -5.78
CA ASP A 83 -8.94 0.85 -4.38
C ASP A 83 -7.47 0.51 -4.11
N VAL A 84 -6.97 -0.59 -4.69
CA VAL A 84 -5.55 -0.99 -4.55
C VAL A 84 -4.61 0.05 -5.14
N VAL A 85 -4.92 0.61 -6.31
CA VAL A 85 -4.09 1.70 -6.89
C VAL A 85 -4.00 2.87 -5.92
N VAL A 86 -5.12 3.29 -5.33
CA VAL A 86 -5.14 4.37 -4.33
C VAL A 86 -4.32 3.98 -3.09
N CYS A 87 -4.43 2.74 -2.63
CA CYS A 87 -3.62 2.21 -1.53
C CYS A 87 -2.12 2.40 -1.79
N LEU A 88 -1.65 1.95 -2.95
CA LEU A 88 -0.23 1.99 -3.32
C LEU A 88 0.30 3.43 -3.40
N GLU A 89 -0.43 4.30 -4.08
CA GLU A 89 -0.02 5.69 -4.28
C GLU A 89 -0.02 6.47 -2.96
N LYS A 90 -1.06 6.32 -2.14
CA LYS A 90 -1.19 7.03 -0.87
C LYS A 90 -0.27 6.49 0.21
N THR A 91 -0.10 5.18 0.30
CA THR A 91 0.87 4.59 1.24
C THR A 91 2.28 5.09 0.94
N THR A 92 2.68 5.12 -0.34
CA THR A 92 4.00 5.66 -0.73
C THR A 92 4.15 7.13 -0.35
N GLN A 93 3.11 7.95 -0.61
CA GLN A 93 3.10 9.37 -0.23
C GLN A 93 3.25 9.55 1.29
N VAL A 94 2.49 8.80 2.08
CA VAL A 94 2.52 8.88 3.54
C VAL A 94 3.88 8.44 4.10
N LEU A 95 4.44 7.34 3.59
CA LEU A 95 5.76 6.86 4.04
C LEU A 95 6.86 7.90 3.80
N GLU A 96 6.87 8.57 2.64
CA GLU A 96 7.82 9.63 2.34
C GLU A 96 7.66 10.85 3.27
N LEU A 97 6.42 11.22 3.58
CA LEU A 97 6.13 12.31 4.53
C LEU A 97 6.61 11.96 5.95
N LEU A 98 6.30 10.75 6.43
CA LEU A 98 6.73 10.27 7.75
C LEU A 98 8.25 10.20 7.85
N SER A 99 8.93 9.73 6.81
CA SER A 99 10.40 9.67 6.75
C SER A 99 11.02 11.07 6.79
N SER A 100 10.40 12.04 6.11
CA SER A 100 10.86 13.44 6.10
C SER A 100 10.68 14.11 7.47
N GLN A 101 9.62 13.78 8.20
CA GLN A 101 9.38 14.28 9.56
C GLN A 101 10.39 13.72 10.57
N GLU A 102 10.73 12.43 10.48
CA GLU A 102 11.76 11.82 11.31
C GLU A 102 13.12 12.49 11.11
N ALA A 103 13.52 12.72 9.85
CA ALA A 103 14.77 13.41 9.52
C ALA A 103 14.83 14.86 10.03
N SER A 104 13.69 15.57 10.07
CA SER A 104 13.61 16.95 10.56
C SER A 104 13.58 17.04 12.09
N GLY A 105 12.96 16.06 12.76
CA GLY A 105 12.95 15.94 14.22
C GLY A 105 14.34 15.69 14.81
N ASP A 106 15.17 14.91 14.12
CA ASP A 106 16.52 14.53 14.56
C ASP A 106 17.50 15.73 14.58
N ILE A 107 17.29 16.72 13.71
CA ILE A 107 18.12 17.94 13.66
C ILE A 107 17.88 18.82 14.89
N ARG A 108 16.67 18.82 15.46
CA ARG A 108 16.34 19.61 16.66
C ARG A 108 16.83 18.97 17.97
N GLY A 109 17.24 17.70 17.96
CA GLY A 109 17.73 16.98 19.14
C GLY A 109 19.23 17.13 19.44
N ARG A 110 20.03 17.72 18.53
CA ARG A 110 21.50 17.81 18.64
C ARG A 110 22.05 19.21 18.94
N GLY A 111 21.20 20.21 19.18
CA GLY A 111 21.59 21.62 19.32
C GLY A 111 21.55 22.20 20.73
N GLY A 112 21.80 21.40 21.77
CA GLY A 112 21.84 21.86 23.16
C GLY A 112 23.14 21.46 23.86
N VAL A 113 24.21 22.21 23.59
CA VAL A 113 25.40 22.30 24.45
C VAL A 113 25.55 23.76 24.84
#